data_AF-H3BHU1-F1
#
_entry.id   AF-H3BHU1-F1
#
_cell.length_a   1.000
_cell.length_b   1.000
_cell.length_c   1.000
_cell.angle_alpha   90.00
_cell.angle_beta   90.00
_cell.angle_gamma   90.00
#
_symmetry.space_group_name_H-M   'P 1'
#
loop_
_entity.id
_entity.type
_entity.pdbx_description
1 polymer ?
#
loop_
_entity_poly.entity_id
_entity_poly.type
_entity_poly.pdbx_seq_one_letter_code
_entity_poly.pdbx_strand_id
1 'polypeptide(L)'
;MLRLRCKTKNGTHLMQGLTDLSGIQELKNKVAELTGIPCEVQKIMVGFPPVILDLSNGSAHLKDFPIKSGDTLIVEEDKKRPKAQPLAVSKINADSPIEETHPVLKRHVVPADNSCLFTSVYYVVEGGVYKPACVPEMRSLIAQIVLSDPESYSEAVLGKTNQDYCNWIRRDDTWGGAIEISILSKFYQCEICVVDTQTVRIDRFGEDAGYTKRVLLIYDGIHYDPLQREFPNSDSPSQTIFSASDDVVLAEALELADEARRKRQFTDVNRFTLCCMVCQKGLVGQGEAREHAMETGHANFGEV
;
A
#
# COMPACT_ATOMS: atom_id res chain seq x y z
N MET A 1 -5.09 0.60 -28.44
CA MET A 1 -6.16 0.90 -27.46
C MET A 1 -5.64 1.97 -26.53
N LEU A 2 -6.44 3.00 -26.29
CA LEU A 2 -6.15 4.07 -25.36
C LEU A 2 -6.43 3.60 -23.92
N ARG A 3 -5.47 3.81 -23.03
CA ARG A 3 -5.69 3.67 -21.57
C ARG A 3 -5.86 5.06 -20.99
N LEU A 4 -7.10 5.47 -20.74
CA LEU A 4 -7.40 6.82 -20.25
C LEU A 4 -7.86 6.75 -18.80
N ARG A 5 -7.69 7.84 -18.07
CA ARG A 5 -8.30 8.04 -16.75
C ARG A 5 -9.39 9.09 -16.87
N CYS A 6 -10.55 8.86 -16.27
CA CYS A 6 -11.68 9.77 -16.26
C CYS A 6 -11.88 10.30 -14.84
N LYS A 7 -11.44 11.52 -14.58
CA LYS A 7 -11.52 12.17 -13.27
C LYS A 7 -12.76 13.05 -13.19
N THR A 8 -13.60 12.82 -12.20
CA THR A 8 -14.77 13.65 -11.88
C THR A 8 -14.63 14.22 -10.47
N LYS A 9 -15.61 15.03 -10.04
CA LYS A 9 -15.77 15.44 -8.64
C LYS A 9 -15.95 14.26 -7.67
N ASN A 10 -16.40 13.09 -8.17
CA ASN A 10 -16.73 11.91 -7.35
C ASN A 10 -15.62 10.85 -7.36
N GLY A 11 -14.53 11.05 -8.09
CA GLY A 11 -13.44 10.07 -8.16
C GLY A 11 -12.80 9.98 -9.55
N THR A 12 -11.80 9.11 -9.68
CA THR A 12 -11.13 8.83 -10.97
C THR A 12 -11.41 7.40 -11.40
N HIS A 13 -11.94 7.23 -12.60
CA HIS A 13 -12.31 5.94 -13.18
C HIS A 13 -11.32 5.57 -14.28
N LEU A 14 -10.93 4.31 -14.35
CA LEU A 14 -10.12 3.83 -15.46
C LEU A 14 -11.01 3.59 -16.68
N MET A 15 -10.70 4.26 -17.78
CA MET A 15 -11.43 4.19 -19.03
C MET A 15 -10.65 3.33 -20.03
N GLN A 16 -11.18 2.14 -20.29
CA GLN A 16 -10.62 1.15 -21.20
C GLN A 16 -11.57 0.86 -22.36
N GLY A 17 -11.03 0.32 -23.45
CA GLY A 17 -11.81 -0.12 -24.61
C GLY A 17 -11.97 0.93 -25.73
N LEU A 18 -11.49 2.16 -25.53
CA LEU A 18 -11.43 3.16 -26.60
C LEU A 18 -10.15 3.02 -27.43
N THR A 19 -10.20 3.42 -28.68
CA THR A 19 -9.06 3.46 -29.59
C THR A 19 -8.93 4.85 -30.21
N ASP A 20 -7.83 5.11 -30.91
CA ASP A 20 -7.62 6.38 -31.62
C ASP A 20 -8.66 6.59 -32.74
N LEU A 21 -9.28 5.49 -33.19
CA LEU A 21 -10.36 5.47 -34.18
C LEU A 21 -11.75 5.44 -33.54
N SER A 22 -11.87 5.51 -32.22
CA SER A 22 -13.17 5.63 -31.57
C SER A 22 -13.78 6.99 -31.85
N GLY A 23 -15.10 7.04 -32.04
CA GLY A 23 -15.84 8.29 -32.26
C GLY A 23 -16.08 9.07 -30.96
N ILE A 24 -16.41 10.35 -31.08
CA ILE A 24 -16.78 11.19 -29.91
C ILE A 24 -17.97 10.60 -29.15
N GLN A 25 -18.96 10.04 -29.84
CA GLN A 25 -20.14 9.48 -29.17
C GLN A 25 -19.80 8.26 -28.33
N GLU A 26 -18.84 7.44 -28.76
CA GLU A 26 -18.33 6.31 -27.97
C GLU A 26 -17.63 6.79 -26.70
N LEU A 27 -16.82 7.85 -26.80
CA LEU A 27 -16.21 8.48 -25.63
C LEU A 27 -17.28 9.01 -24.66
N LYS A 28 -18.30 9.74 -25.16
CA LYS A 28 -19.38 10.27 -24.31
C LYS A 28 -20.19 9.17 -23.64
N ASN A 29 -20.50 8.10 -24.37
CA ASN A 29 -21.20 6.94 -23.81
C ASN A 29 -20.35 6.26 -22.73
N LYS A 30 -19.04 6.09 -22.96
CA LYS A 30 -18.13 5.50 -21.98
C LYS A 30 -17.99 6.37 -20.74
N VAL A 31 -17.96 7.70 -20.91
CA VAL A 31 -18.01 8.65 -19.80
C VAL A 31 -19.33 8.52 -19.03
N ALA A 32 -20.48 8.44 -19.72
CA ALA A 32 -21.78 8.30 -19.06
C ALA A 32 -21.88 6.98 -18.29
N GLU A 33 -21.38 5.88 -18.86
CA GLU A 33 -21.30 4.56 -18.22
C GLU A 33 -20.43 4.60 -16.95
N LEU A 34 -19.27 5.24 -17.02
CA LEU A 34 -18.31 5.26 -15.91
C LEU A 34 -18.64 6.27 -14.82
N THR A 35 -19.32 7.37 -15.16
CA THR A 35 -19.50 8.52 -14.26
C THR A 35 -20.96 8.82 -13.92
N GLY A 36 -21.91 8.21 -14.63
CA GLY A 36 -23.33 8.53 -14.53
C GLY A 36 -23.72 9.91 -15.10
N ILE A 37 -22.77 10.69 -15.65
CA ILE A 37 -23.06 12.02 -16.22
C ILE A 37 -23.63 11.83 -17.63
N PRO A 38 -24.88 12.24 -17.92
CA PRO A 38 -25.48 12.07 -19.24
C PRO A 38 -24.72 12.81 -20.34
N CYS A 39 -24.69 12.24 -21.55
CA CYS A 39 -23.89 12.74 -22.68
C CYS A 39 -24.17 14.21 -23.02
N GLU A 40 -25.40 14.67 -22.81
CA GLU A 40 -25.88 16.03 -23.08
C GLU A 40 -25.35 17.10 -22.12
N VAL A 41 -24.86 16.71 -20.94
CA VAL A 41 -24.34 17.61 -19.88
C VAL A 41 -22.88 17.33 -19.55
N GLN A 42 -22.18 16.51 -20.33
CA GLN A 42 -20.74 16.27 -20.14
C GLN A 42 -19.89 17.44 -20.63
N LYS A 43 -19.03 17.95 -19.74
CA LYS A 43 -17.93 18.87 -20.06
C LYS A 43 -16.61 18.15 -19.82
N ILE A 44 -15.88 17.84 -20.89
CA ILE A 44 -14.64 17.04 -20.84
C ILE A 44 -13.43 17.95 -21.07
N MET A 45 -12.41 17.82 -20.23
CA MET A 45 -11.16 18.59 -20.28
C MET A 45 -9.95 17.67 -20.27
N VAL A 46 -8.83 18.08 -20.86
CA VAL A 46 -7.59 17.29 -20.91
C VAL A 46 -6.35 18.16 -20.69
N GLY A 47 -5.25 17.54 -20.23
CA GLY A 47 -3.95 18.18 -20.06
C GLY A 47 -3.78 18.96 -18.75
N PHE A 48 -2.57 19.52 -18.57
CA PHE A 48 -2.25 20.44 -17.47
C PHE A 48 -1.51 21.66 -18.02
N PRO A 49 -2.04 22.88 -17.85
CA PRO A 49 -3.34 23.22 -17.23
C PRO A 49 -4.54 22.67 -18.05
N PRO A 50 -5.69 22.34 -17.41
CA PRO A 50 -6.80 21.69 -18.10
C PRO A 50 -7.45 22.55 -19.19
N VAL A 51 -7.60 22.00 -20.40
CA VAL A 51 -8.25 22.66 -21.54
C VAL A 51 -9.53 21.91 -21.91
N ILE A 52 -10.63 22.64 -22.15
CA ILE A 52 -11.92 22.06 -22.56
C ILE A 52 -11.80 21.51 -23.99
N LEU A 53 -12.24 20.27 -24.18
CA LEU A 53 -12.35 19.67 -25.51
C LEU A 53 -13.62 20.16 -26.21
N ASP A 54 -13.46 20.74 -27.40
CA ASP A 54 -14.59 21.10 -28.25
C ASP A 54 -15.14 19.86 -28.97
N LEU A 55 -16.15 19.24 -28.36
CA LEU A 55 -16.79 18.01 -28.85
C LEU A 55 -18.09 18.29 -29.63
N SER A 56 -18.18 19.46 -30.28
CA SER A 56 -19.36 19.89 -31.05
C SER A 56 -19.48 19.19 -32.41
N ASN A 57 -18.38 18.74 -33.00
CA ASN A 57 -18.36 18.06 -34.30
C ASN A 57 -18.51 16.54 -34.18
N GLY A 58 -19.73 16.02 -34.25
CA GLY A 58 -20.08 14.62 -33.96
C GLY A 58 -19.45 13.54 -34.87
N SER A 59 -18.80 13.90 -35.98
CA SER A 59 -18.16 12.94 -36.90
C SER A 59 -16.63 12.80 -36.72
N ALA A 60 -16.04 13.49 -35.75
CA ALA A 60 -14.60 13.42 -35.48
C ALA A 60 -14.23 12.21 -34.60
N HIS A 61 -12.96 11.79 -34.68
CA HIS A 61 -12.42 10.64 -33.95
C HIS A 61 -11.43 11.08 -32.87
N LEU A 62 -11.14 10.21 -31.90
CA LEU A 62 -10.27 10.57 -30.76
C LEU A 62 -8.85 10.97 -31.17
N LYS A 63 -8.32 10.46 -32.29
CA LYS A 63 -7.03 10.88 -32.86
C LYS A 63 -6.97 12.38 -33.24
N ASP A 64 -8.12 13.00 -33.49
CA ASP A 64 -8.22 14.39 -33.92
C ASP A 64 -8.14 15.36 -32.72
N PHE A 65 -8.11 14.82 -31.49
CA PHE A 65 -8.00 15.55 -30.24
C PHE A 65 -6.64 15.29 -29.57
N PRO A 66 -6.16 16.21 -28.69
CA PRO A 66 -4.90 16.05 -27.96
C PRO A 66 -5.06 15.06 -26.79
N ILE A 67 -5.54 13.85 -27.09
CA ILE A 67 -5.75 12.76 -26.13
C ILE A 67 -4.75 11.66 -26.45
N LYS A 68 -3.91 11.30 -25.48
CA LYS A 68 -2.93 10.23 -25.57
C LYS A 68 -3.22 9.15 -24.53
N SER A 69 -2.77 7.94 -24.81
CA SER A 69 -2.82 6.87 -23.82
C SER A 69 -1.99 7.27 -22.58
N GLY A 70 -2.58 7.12 -21.39
CA GLY A 70 -2.04 7.56 -20.11
C GLY A 70 -2.66 8.87 -19.59
N ASP A 71 -3.34 9.62 -20.46
CA ASP A 71 -3.93 10.91 -20.10
C ASP A 71 -5.12 10.77 -19.15
N THR A 72 -5.31 11.83 -18.37
CA THR A 72 -6.46 12.00 -17.51
C THR A 72 -7.41 13.01 -18.14
N LEU A 73 -8.59 12.55 -18.53
CA LEU A 73 -9.74 13.36 -18.89
C LEU A 73 -10.45 13.80 -17.62
N ILE A 74 -10.64 15.10 -17.43
CA ILE A 74 -11.41 15.66 -16.32
C ILE A 74 -12.84 15.91 -16.84
N VAL A 75 -13.84 15.31 -16.22
CA VAL A 75 -15.25 15.39 -16.63
C VAL A 75 -16.08 16.07 -15.55
N GLU A 76 -16.78 17.12 -15.95
CA GLU A 76 -17.71 17.89 -15.13
C GLU A 76 -19.13 17.84 -15.72
N GLU A 77 -20.13 18.02 -14.86
CA GLU A 77 -21.52 18.17 -15.27
C GLU A 77 -21.82 19.65 -15.55
N ASP A 78 -22.16 20.01 -16.79
CA ASP A 78 -22.52 21.36 -17.18
C ASP A 78 -23.98 21.66 -16.76
N LYS A 79 -24.11 22.32 -15.61
CA LYS A 79 -25.39 22.70 -14.99
C LYS A 79 -26.18 23.76 -15.79
N LYS A 80 -25.70 24.22 -16.96
CA LYS A 80 -26.32 25.28 -17.76
C LYS A 80 -27.22 24.80 -18.92
N ARG A 81 -27.45 23.50 -19.14
CA ARG A 81 -28.42 23.02 -20.16
C ARG A 81 -29.68 22.40 -19.54
N PRO A 82 -30.88 22.71 -20.06
CA PRO A 82 -32.14 22.36 -19.39
C PRO A 82 -32.45 20.87 -19.53
N LYS A 83 -32.84 20.23 -18.43
CA LYS A 83 -33.38 18.85 -18.40
C LYS A 83 -34.74 18.82 -19.09
N ALA A 84 -34.91 17.93 -20.06
CA ALA A 84 -36.23 17.52 -20.53
C ALA A 84 -36.84 16.53 -19.52
N GLN A 85 -38.01 16.88 -18.97
CA GLN A 85 -38.92 16.03 -18.19
C GLN A 85 -39.85 15.21 -19.13
N PRO A 86 -40.79 14.35 -18.66
CA PRO A 86 -41.15 13.89 -17.30
C PRO A 86 -41.26 12.34 -17.18
N LEU A 87 -41.43 11.72 -16.01
CA LEU A 87 -42.74 11.45 -15.37
C LEU A 87 -42.58 11.04 -13.90
N ALA A 88 -43.49 11.57 -13.08
CA ALA A 88 -43.51 11.51 -11.63
C ALA A 88 -44.13 10.21 -11.10
N VAL A 89 -43.57 9.65 -10.01
CA VAL A 89 -44.33 8.92 -8.99
C VAL A 89 -43.70 9.14 -7.60
N SER A 90 -44.50 9.75 -6.73
CA SER A 90 -44.58 9.62 -5.27
C SER A 90 -43.36 9.82 -4.37
N LYS A 91 -43.40 10.95 -3.65
CA LYS A 91 -42.67 11.21 -2.41
C LYS A 91 -43.01 10.16 -1.34
N ILE A 92 -41.99 9.45 -0.83
CA ILE A 92 -41.97 8.90 0.52
C ILE A 92 -40.66 9.35 1.18
N ASN A 93 -40.74 9.51 2.49
CA ASN A 93 -39.95 10.34 3.38
C ASN A 93 -38.43 10.15 3.36
N ALA A 94 -37.77 11.19 3.87
CA ALA A 94 -36.35 11.31 4.13
C ALA A 94 -35.75 10.04 4.74
N ASP A 95 -34.71 9.52 4.09
CA ASP A 95 -33.62 8.84 4.76
C ASP A 95 -32.30 9.24 4.10
N SER A 96 -31.29 9.40 4.95
CA SER A 96 -29.95 9.92 4.71
C SER A 96 -29.24 9.28 3.50
N PRO A 97 -28.29 9.97 2.84
CA PRO A 97 -27.54 9.36 1.75
C PRO A 97 -26.70 8.21 2.31
N ILE A 98 -27.03 6.99 1.90
CA ILE A 98 -26.21 5.80 2.13
C ILE A 98 -24.91 6.04 1.38
N GLU A 99 -23.82 6.30 2.11
CA GLU A 99 -22.47 6.26 1.55
C GLU A 99 -22.22 4.84 1.04
N GLU A 100 -22.17 4.66 -0.28
CA GLU A 100 -21.65 3.42 -0.87
C GLU A 100 -20.15 3.38 -0.57
N THR A 101 -19.81 2.59 0.44
CA THR A 101 -18.45 2.46 0.94
C THR A 101 -17.76 1.34 0.19
N HIS A 102 -16.87 1.69 -0.74
CA HIS A 102 -16.06 0.71 -1.46
C HIS A 102 -15.06 0.03 -0.52
N PRO A 103 -14.56 -1.19 -0.87
CA PRO A 103 -13.50 -1.82 -0.11
C PRO A 103 -12.24 -0.95 -0.09
N VAL A 104 -11.58 -0.83 1.06
CA VAL A 104 -10.39 0.03 1.23
C VAL A 104 -9.29 -0.74 1.93
N LEU A 105 -8.08 -0.67 1.39
CA LEU A 105 -6.88 -1.13 2.07
C LEU A 105 -6.54 -0.19 3.23
N LYS A 106 -6.33 -0.73 4.43
CA LYS A 106 -6.02 0.04 5.63
C LYS A 106 -4.91 -0.62 6.44
N ARG A 107 -4.16 0.22 7.15
CA ARG A 107 -3.22 -0.17 8.21
C ARG A 107 -4.02 -0.62 9.44
N HIS A 108 -3.75 -1.82 9.92
CA HIS A 108 -4.24 -2.31 11.21
C HIS A 108 -3.10 -2.21 12.22
N VAL A 109 -3.27 -1.40 13.28
CA VAL A 109 -2.19 -1.08 14.22
C VAL A 109 -2.01 -2.22 15.23
N VAL A 110 -0.79 -2.77 15.32
CA VAL A 110 -0.36 -3.70 16.36
C VAL A 110 0.47 -2.99 17.43
N PRO A 111 0.66 -3.57 18.63
CA PRO A 111 1.47 -2.95 19.67
C PRO A 111 2.88 -2.62 19.21
N ALA A 112 3.36 -1.42 19.57
CA ALA A 112 4.73 -0.99 19.34
C ALA A 112 5.69 -1.63 20.36
N ASP A 113 5.85 -2.94 20.24
CA ASP A 113 6.82 -3.73 20.99
C ASP A 113 7.91 -4.29 20.05
N ASN A 114 8.90 -4.98 20.63
CA ASN A 114 10.00 -5.58 19.89
C ASN A 114 9.57 -6.75 18.99
N SER A 115 8.27 -7.04 18.89
CA SER A 115 7.69 -8.18 18.20
C SER A 115 6.65 -7.82 17.13
N CYS A 116 6.51 -6.53 16.80
CA CYS A 116 5.56 -6.02 15.81
C CYS A 116 5.62 -6.76 14.47
N LEU A 117 6.81 -7.13 13.98
CA LEU A 117 6.96 -7.91 12.75
C LEU A 117 6.23 -9.25 12.82
N PHE A 118 6.49 -10.04 13.86
CA PHE A 118 5.93 -11.39 14.00
C PHE A 118 4.42 -11.34 14.16
N THR A 119 3.93 -10.42 15.00
CA THR A 119 2.50 -10.15 15.17
C THR A 119 1.85 -9.77 13.85
N SER A 120 2.49 -8.91 13.06
CA SER A 120 1.97 -8.44 11.77
C SER A 120 1.93 -9.55 10.73
N VAL A 121 3.01 -10.34 10.60
CA VAL A 121 3.05 -11.49 9.68
C VAL A 121 1.98 -12.51 10.07
N TYR A 122 1.88 -12.88 11.35
CA TYR A 122 0.87 -13.81 11.84
C TYR A 122 -0.54 -13.32 11.51
N TYR A 123 -0.81 -12.04 11.78
CA TYR A 123 -2.10 -11.43 11.49
C TYR A 123 -2.52 -11.63 10.03
N VAL A 124 -1.63 -11.32 9.08
CA VAL A 124 -1.99 -11.38 7.67
C VAL A 124 -2.08 -12.81 7.13
N VAL A 125 -1.18 -13.72 7.53
CA VAL A 125 -1.18 -15.10 7.04
C VAL A 125 -2.31 -15.95 7.63
N GLU A 126 -2.79 -15.59 8.83
CA GLU A 126 -3.92 -16.26 9.50
C GLU A 126 -5.28 -15.60 9.20
N GLY A 127 -5.35 -14.71 8.19
CA GLY A 127 -6.64 -14.16 7.76
C GLY A 127 -7.22 -13.07 8.68
N GLY A 128 -6.37 -12.28 9.33
CA GLY A 128 -6.78 -11.18 10.21
C GLY A 128 -6.90 -11.57 11.69
N VAL A 129 -6.32 -12.70 12.10
CA VAL A 129 -6.37 -13.19 13.48
C VAL A 129 -5.26 -12.54 14.31
N TYR A 130 -5.65 -11.75 15.31
CA TYR A 130 -4.71 -11.19 16.29
C TYR A 130 -4.45 -12.16 17.45
N LYS A 131 -3.22 -12.69 17.54
CA LYS A 131 -2.80 -13.61 18.62
C LYS A 131 -1.33 -13.39 19.02
N PRO A 132 -1.01 -12.41 19.88
CA PRO A 132 0.37 -12.13 20.31
C PRO A 132 1.11 -13.31 20.94
N ALA A 133 0.37 -14.26 21.53
CA ALA A 133 0.94 -15.45 22.15
C ALA A 133 1.67 -16.39 21.16
N CYS A 134 1.51 -16.21 19.84
CA CYS A 134 2.23 -17.00 18.83
C CYS A 134 3.69 -16.54 18.60
N VAL A 135 4.08 -15.35 19.07
CA VAL A 135 5.39 -14.76 18.76
C VAL A 135 6.56 -15.66 19.20
N PRO A 136 6.59 -16.24 20.42
CA PRO A 136 7.69 -17.12 20.82
C PRO A 136 7.80 -18.37 19.94
N GLU A 137 6.67 -18.88 19.46
CA GLU A 137 6.60 -20.04 18.56
C GLU A 137 7.17 -19.68 17.18
N MET A 138 6.82 -18.51 16.64
CA MET A 138 7.38 -18.01 15.37
C MET A 138 8.89 -17.79 15.45
N ARG A 139 9.37 -17.16 16.53
CA ARG A 139 10.82 -16.96 16.76
C ARG A 139 11.54 -18.31 16.88
N SER A 140 10.93 -19.28 17.55
CA SER A 140 11.48 -20.63 17.68
C SER A 140 11.54 -21.37 16.35
N LEU A 141 10.51 -21.23 15.51
CA LEU A 141 10.47 -21.76 14.15
C LEU A 141 11.60 -21.18 13.29
N ILE A 142 11.76 -19.85 13.28
CA ILE A 142 12.84 -19.18 12.55
C ILE A 142 14.20 -19.71 13.02
N ALA A 143 14.42 -19.77 14.33
CA ALA A 143 15.67 -20.28 14.87
C ALA A 143 15.92 -21.75 14.48
N GLN A 144 14.89 -22.59 14.38
CA GLN A 144 15.03 -23.97 13.89
C GLN A 144 15.40 -24.02 12.41
N ILE A 145 14.77 -23.19 11.56
CA ILE A 145 15.08 -23.11 10.13
C ILE A 145 16.53 -22.65 9.93
N VAL A 146 16.96 -21.59 10.63
CA VAL A 146 18.34 -21.09 10.58
C VAL A 146 19.34 -22.17 10.98
N LEU A 147 19.06 -22.91 12.06
CA LEU A 147 19.94 -23.96 12.57
C LEU A 147 20.01 -25.17 11.62
N SER A 148 18.95 -25.44 10.85
CA SER A 148 18.88 -26.56 9.92
C SER A 148 19.67 -26.37 8.61
N ASP A 149 20.01 -25.13 8.26
CA ASP A 149 20.73 -24.80 7.03
C ASP A 149 21.85 -23.76 7.27
N PRO A 150 22.95 -24.15 7.95
CA PRO A 150 24.04 -23.23 8.26
C PRO A 150 24.80 -22.71 7.04
N GLU A 151 24.67 -23.36 5.88
CA GLU A 151 25.30 -22.92 4.64
C GLU A 151 24.57 -21.68 4.09
N SER A 152 23.24 -21.76 3.96
CA SER A 152 22.44 -20.60 3.54
C SER A 152 22.41 -19.50 4.61
N TYR A 153 22.39 -19.88 5.89
CA TYR A 153 22.36 -18.96 7.02
C TYR A 153 23.73 -18.89 7.70
N SER A 154 24.72 -18.47 6.92
CA SER A 154 26.09 -18.25 7.37
C SER A 154 26.26 -16.93 8.11
N GLU A 155 27.41 -16.75 8.78
CA GLU A 155 27.73 -15.50 9.49
C GLU A 155 27.74 -14.27 8.58
N ALA A 156 28.07 -14.43 7.29
CA ALA A 156 28.01 -13.36 6.31
C ALA A 156 26.58 -12.86 6.06
N VAL A 157 25.59 -13.76 6.12
CA VAL A 157 24.17 -13.43 5.94
C VAL A 157 23.57 -12.90 7.24
N LEU A 158 23.89 -13.53 8.37
CA LEU A 158 23.28 -13.26 9.67
C LEU A 158 23.95 -12.11 10.43
N GLY A 159 25.18 -11.73 10.08
CA GLY A 159 26.00 -10.76 10.80
C GLY A 159 26.45 -11.22 12.20
N LYS A 160 26.27 -12.51 12.51
CA LYS A 160 26.64 -13.22 13.75
C LYS A 160 26.80 -14.71 13.43
N THR A 161 27.43 -15.48 14.32
CA THR A 161 27.45 -16.94 14.15
C THR A 161 26.02 -17.50 14.09
N ASN A 162 25.82 -18.59 13.35
CA ASN A 162 24.51 -19.23 13.20
C ASN A 162 23.87 -19.55 14.57
N GLN A 163 24.65 -20.11 15.49
CA GLN A 163 24.20 -20.43 16.84
C GLN A 163 23.82 -19.19 17.65
N ASP A 164 24.61 -18.11 17.58
CA ASP A 164 24.32 -16.86 18.27
C ASP A 164 23.08 -16.17 17.71
N TYR A 165 22.87 -16.24 16.40
CA TYR A 165 21.65 -15.74 15.76
C TYR A 165 20.41 -16.48 16.27
N CYS A 166 20.46 -17.82 16.31
CA CYS A 166 19.36 -18.63 16.85
C CYS A 166 19.05 -18.30 18.32
N ASN A 167 20.06 -17.99 19.13
CA ASN A 167 19.86 -17.57 20.52
C ASN A 167 19.28 -16.15 20.59
N TRP A 168 19.78 -15.25 19.73
CA TRP A 168 19.35 -13.85 19.65
C TRP A 168 17.88 -13.73 19.23
N ILE A 169 17.47 -14.35 18.12
CA ILE A 169 16.13 -14.19 17.55
C ILE A 169 15.01 -14.73 18.46
N ARG A 170 15.34 -15.68 19.36
CA ARG A 170 14.41 -16.23 20.35
C ARG A 170 14.09 -15.28 21.51
N ARG A 171 14.90 -14.25 21.72
CA ARG A 171 14.65 -13.26 22.77
C ARG A 171 13.44 -12.39 22.41
N ASP A 172 12.67 -12.00 23.40
CA ASP A 172 11.49 -11.14 23.25
C ASP A 172 11.83 -9.66 23.01
N ASP A 173 13.08 -9.27 23.23
CA ASP A 173 13.57 -7.90 23.10
C ASP A 173 14.34 -7.60 21.80
N THR A 174 14.29 -8.51 20.83
CA THR A 174 15.01 -8.39 19.56
C THR A 174 14.06 -8.17 18.39
N TRP A 175 14.41 -7.26 17.48
CA TRP A 175 13.59 -6.96 16.31
C TRP A 175 13.91 -7.94 15.18
N GLY A 176 12.87 -8.46 14.53
CA GLY A 176 13.05 -9.15 13.26
C GLY A 176 13.15 -8.15 12.09
N GLY A 177 13.60 -8.64 10.94
CA GLY A 177 13.68 -7.86 9.71
C GLY A 177 13.63 -8.71 8.45
N ALA A 178 14.39 -8.32 7.43
CA ALA A 178 14.35 -8.96 6.12
C ALA A 178 14.69 -10.47 6.13
N ILE A 179 15.57 -10.92 7.03
CA ILE A 179 15.93 -12.34 7.18
C ILE A 179 14.71 -13.14 7.65
N GLU A 180 14.06 -12.68 8.72
CA GLU A 180 12.84 -13.30 9.26
C GLU A 180 11.73 -13.34 8.21
N ILE A 181 11.51 -12.23 7.48
CA ILE A 181 10.47 -12.15 6.45
C ILE A 181 10.73 -13.15 5.32
N SER A 182 11.98 -13.26 4.86
CA SER A 182 12.37 -14.25 3.84
C SER A 182 12.10 -15.68 4.29
N ILE A 183 12.44 -16.00 5.55
CA ILE A 183 12.18 -17.31 6.16
C ILE A 183 10.68 -17.58 6.25
N LEU A 184 9.89 -16.61 6.76
CA LEU A 184 8.46 -16.76 6.95
C LEU A 184 7.72 -16.84 5.60
N SER A 185 8.14 -16.09 4.58
CA SER A 185 7.60 -16.18 3.22
C SER A 185 7.77 -17.60 2.66
N LYS A 186 8.96 -18.20 2.82
CA LYS A 186 9.22 -19.59 2.44
C LYS A 186 8.39 -20.59 3.25
N PHE A 187 8.29 -20.40 4.56
CA PHE A 187 7.54 -21.30 5.43
C PHE A 187 6.04 -21.31 5.09
N TYR A 188 5.43 -20.12 4.92
CA TYR A 188 4.02 -19.99 4.59
C TYR A 188 3.70 -20.18 3.10
N GLN A 189 4.72 -20.32 2.24
CA GLN A 189 4.57 -20.40 0.78
C GLN A 189 3.72 -19.24 0.24
N CYS A 190 4.03 -18.04 0.71
CA CYS A 190 3.26 -16.82 0.48
C CYS A 190 4.22 -15.66 0.23
N GLU A 191 3.94 -14.84 -0.79
CA GLU A 191 4.70 -13.64 -1.04
C GLU A 191 4.39 -12.60 0.06
N ILE A 192 5.42 -12.07 0.70
CA ILE A 192 5.26 -11.00 1.70
C ILE A 192 5.74 -9.70 1.09
N CYS A 193 4.81 -8.75 0.89
CA CYS A 193 5.10 -7.43 0.33
C CYS A 193 5.17 -6.41 1.46
N VAL A 194 6.35 -5.81 1.67
CA VAL A 194 6.55 -4.77 2.68
C VAL A 194 6.57 -3.42 1.98
N VAL A 195 5.58 -2.57 2.24
CA VAL A 195 5.57 -1.19 1.76
C VAL A 195 6.28 -0.28 2.76
N ASP A 196 7.37 0.34 2.31
CA ASP A 196 8.20 1.23 3.10
C ASP A 196 7.68 2.67 2.96
N THR A 197 7.23 3.28 4.07
CA THR A 197 6.64 4.63 4.04
C THR A 197 7.66 5.73 3.85
N GLN A 198 8.92 5.51 4.23
CA GLN A 198 9.98 6.50 4.06
C GLN A 198 10.32 6.67 2.57
N THR A 199 10.42 5.56 1.85
CA THR A 199 10.91 5.55 0.45
C THR A 199 9.81 5.36 -0.58
N VAL A 200 8.61 4.94 -0.17
CA VAL A 200 7.47 4.64 -1.07
C VAL A 200 7.87 3.62 -2.13
N ARG A 201 8.45 2.51 -1.65
CA ARG A 201 8.76 1.32 -2.43
C ARG A 201 8.12 0.10 -1.78
N ILE A 202 8.00 -0.98 -2.55
CA ILE A 202 7.59 -2.28 -2.03
C ILE A 202 8.78 -3.23 -2.15
N ASP A 203 9.19 -3.80 -1.02
CA ASP A 203 10.14 -4.90 -0.96
C ASP A 203 9.35 -6.22 -0.99
N ARG A 204 9.52 -7.00 -2.06
CA ARG A 204 8.74 -8.24 -2.32
C ARG A 204 9.56 -9.48 -1.98
N PHE A 205 9.16 -10.20 -0.94
CA PHE A 205 9.81 -11.43 -0.51
C PHE A 205 9.09 -12.65 -1.12
N GLY A 206 9.82 -13.47 -1.88
CA GLY A 206 9.26 -14.63 -2.57
C GLY A 206 8.62 -14.34 -3.93
N GLU A 207 8.94 -13.19 -4.55
CA GLU A 207 8.40 -12.75 -5.85
C GLU A 207 8.65 -13.78 -6.98
N ASP A 208 9.79 -14.46 -6.96
CA ASP A 208 10.24 -15.43 -7.96
C ASP A 208 9.92 -16.90 -7.59
N ALA A 209 9.32 -17.12 -6.41
CA ALA A 209 9.05 -18.47 -5.90
C ALA A 209 7.77 -19.10 -6.48
N GLY A 210 7.00 -18.38 -7.29
CA GLY A 210 5.77 -18.88 -7.92
C GLY A 210 4.60 -19.07 -6.94
N TYR A 211 4.60 -18.37 -5.81
CA TYR A 211 3.48 -18.40 -4.87
C TYR A 211 2.21 -17.83 -5.49
N THR A 212 1.05 -18.38 -5.13
CA THR A 212 -0.26 -17.93 -5.65
C THR A 212 -0.90 -16.86 -4.77
N LYS A 213 -0.38 -16.67 -3.56
CA LYS A 213 -0.92 -15.77 -2.54
C LYS A 213 0.13 -14.72 -2.17
N ARG A 214 -0.35 -13.51 -1.84
CA ARG A 214 0.45 -12.47 -1.21
C ARG A 214 -0.24 -11.87 0.00
N VAL A 215 0.57 -11.33 0.90
CA VAL A 215 0.17 -10.54 2.06
C VAL A 215 0.96 -9.24 2.09
N LEU A 216 0.43 -8.22 2.79
CA LEU A 216 1.03 -6.89 2.79
C LEU A 216 1.29 -6.39 4.22
N LEU A 217 2.48 -5.84 4.43
CA LEU A 217 2.87 -5.13 5.63
C LEU A 217 3.23 -3.69 5.26
N ILE A 218 3.08 -2.76 6.19
CA ILE A 218 3.61 -1.39 6.10
C ILE A 218 4.71 -1.21 7.14
N TYR A 219 5.82 -0.61 6.73
CA TYR A 219 7.00 -0.39 7.56
C TYR A 219 7.39 1.08 7.55
N ASP A 220 7.64 1.63 8.73
CA ASP A 220 7.91 3.06 8.92
C ASP A 220 9.35 3.39 9.33
N GLY A 221 10.26 2.41 9.25
CA GLY A 221 11.66 2.55 9.65
C GLY A 221 11.96 1.91 11.01
N ILE A 222 10.96 1.73 11.88
CA ILE A 222 11.13 1.06 13.19
C ILE A 222 10.00 0.11 13.54
N HIS A 223 8.83 0.24 12.93
CA HIS A 223 7.63 -0.52 13.26
C HIS A 223 6.96 -1.12 12.03
N TYR A 224 6.45 -2.33 12.19
CA TYR A 224 5.65 -3.03 11.17
C TYR A 224 4.20 -3.09 11.61
N ASP A 225 3.29 -2.84 10.66
CA ASP A 225 1.87 -3.12 10.83
C ASP A 225 1.32 -3.94 9.64
N PRO A 226 0.34 -4.83 9.87
CA PRO A 226 -0.36 -5.51 8.80
C PRO A 226 -1.27 -4.56 8.00
N LEU A 227 -1.38 -4.81 6.69
CA LEU A 227 -2.41 -4.20 5.85
C LEU A 227 -3.56 -5.17 5.60
N GLN A 228 -4.78 -4.65 5.66
CA GLN A 228 -6.01 -5.42 5.42
C GLN A 228 -6.97 -4.63 4.54
N ARG A 229 -7.74 -5.33 3.70
CA ARG A 229 -8.85 -4.76 2.94
C ARG A 229 -10.13 -4.90 3.76
N GLU A 230 -10.70 -3.77 4.15
CA GLU A 230 -11.98 -3.71 4.83
C GLU A 230 -13.11 -3.58 3.80
N PHE A 231 -14.24 -4.21 4.06
CA PHE A 231 -15.45 -4.14 3.25
C PHE A 231 -16.53 -3.41 4.05
N PRO A 232 -16.59 -2.07 3.96
CA PRO A 232 -17.46 -1.33 4.86
C PRO A 232 -18.93 -1.59 4.51
N ASN A 233 -19.80 -1.54 5.51
CA ASN A 233 -21.23 -1.90 5.40
C ASN A 233 -21.50 -3.36 4.96
N SER A 234 -20.51 -4.26 5.10
CA SER A 234 -20.71 -5.71 4.93
C SER A 234 -20.32 -6.45 6.21
N ASP A 235 -20.98 -7.57 6.49
CA ASP A 235 -20.57 -8.52 7.53
C ASP A 235 -19.37 -9.38 7.10
N SER A 236 -18.77 -9.08 5.93
CA SER A 236 -17.63 -9.84 5.43
C SER A 236 -16.39 -9.53 6.28
N PRO A 237 -15.62 -10.55 6.68
CA PRO A 237 -14.37 -10.32 7.40
C PRO A 237 -13.39 -9.55 6.52
N SER A 238 -12.49 -8.81 7.17
CA SER A 238 -11.37 -8.16 6.48
C SER A 238 -10.55 -9.19 5.70
N GLN A 239 -10.09 -8.80 4.52
CA GLN A 239 -9.21 -9.63 3.68
C GLN A 239 -7.75 -9.21 3.90
N THR A 240 -6.91 -10.16 4.31
CA THR A 240 -5.45 -9.95 4.46
C THR A 240 -4.62 -10.72 3.44
N ILE A 241 -5.22 -11.72 2.80
CA ILE A 241 -4.58 -12.59 1.80
C ILE A 241 -5.15 -12.27 0.42
N PHE A 242 -4.27 -11.95 -0.52
CA PHE A 242 -4.61 -11.54 -1.88
C PHE A 242 -4.01 -12.52 -2.90
N SER A 243 -4.49 -12.46 -4.14
CA SER A 243 -3.81 -13.17 -5.23
C SER A 243 -2.43 -12.55 -5.46
N ALA A 244 -1.41 -13.37 -5.70
CA ALA A 244 -0.09 -12.87 -6.10
C ALA A 244 -0.11 -12.12 -7.46
N SER A 245 -1.18 -12.25 -8.24
CA SER A 245 -1.42 -11.49 -9.48
C SER A 245 -2.25 -10.21 -9.28
N ASP A 246 -2.69 -9.90 -8.05
CA ASP A 246 -3.42 -8.68 -7.75
C ASP A 246 -2.42 -7.52 -7.62
N ASP A 247 -2.18 -6.81 -8.72
CA ASP A 247 -1.34 -5.60 -8.72
C ASP A 247 -2.10 -4.35 -8.24
N VAL A 248 -3.44 -4.43 -8.13
CA VAL A 248 -4.25 -3.33 -7.61
C VAL A 248 -3.95 -3.12 -6.13
N VAL A 249 -3.85 -4.20 -5.35
CA VAL A 249 -3.51 -4.10 -3.92
C VAL A 249 -2.10 -3.51 -3.69
N LEU A 250 -1.16 -3.72 -4.61
CA LEU A 250 0.17 -3.09 -4.54
C LEU A 250 0.09 -1.58 -4.79
N ALA A 251 -0.71 -1.15 -5.76
CA ALA A 251 -0.94 0.26 -6.04
C ALA A 251 -1.61 0.96 -4.83
N GLU A 252 -2.63 0.33 -4.23
CA GLU A 252 -3.29 0.81 -3.01
C GLU A 252 -2.30 0.94 -1.84
N ALA A 253 -1.39 -0.03 -1.67
CA ALA A 253 -0.37 0.01 -0.62
C ALA A 253 0.63 1.16 -0.83
N LEU A 254 1.04 1.42 -2.08
CA LEU A 254 1.90 2.56 -2.42
C LEU A 254 1.20 3.90 -2.15
N GLU A 255 -0.10 4.01 -2.43
CA GLU A 255 -0.88 5.20 -2.09
C GLU A 255 -0.95 5.46 -0.58
N LEU A 256 -1.15 4.39 0.22
CA LEU A 256 -1.08 4.48 1.68
C LEU A 256 0.28 4.94 2.17
N ALA A 257 1.36 4.38 1.63
CA ALA A 257 2.72 4.74 2.00
C ALA A 257 3.07 6.18 1.61
N ASP A 258 2.63 6.64 0.42
CA ASP A 258 2.86 8.01 -0.03
C ASP A 258 2.07 9.02 0.82
N GLU A 259 0.85 8.68 1.25
CA GLU A 259 0.07 9.48 2.19
C GLU A 259 0.73 9.54 3.58
N ALA A 260 1.21 8.40 4.10
CA ALA A 260 1.97 8.34 5.34
C ALA A 260 3.25 9.19 5.26
N ARG A 261 3.97 9.12 4.13
CA ARG A 261 5.17 9.94 3.88
C ARG A 261 4.86 11.43 3.87
N ARG A 262 3.79 11.85 3.17
CA ARG A 262 3.34 13.26 3.15
C ARG A 262 3.04 13.77 4.55
N LYS A 263 2.48 12.90 5.40
CA LYS A 263 2.19 13.18 6.81
C LYS A 263 3.41 13.01 7.74
N ARG A 264 4.58 12.64 7.21
CA ARG A 264 5.81 12.33 7.96
C ARG A 264 5.61 11.25 9.03
N GLN A 265 4.79 10.25 8.74
CA GLN A 265 4.57 9.08 9.58
C GLN A 265 5.64 8.01 9.29
N PHE A 266 6.89 8.36 9.54
CA PHE A 266 8.06 7.49 9.42
C PHE A 266 9.21 7.99 10.31
N THR A 267 10.10 7.09 10.68
CA THR A 267 11.31 7.36 11.45
C THR A 267 12.53 7.14 10.57
N ASP A 268 13.25 8.22 10.23
CA ASP A 268 14.48 8.11 9.46
C ASP A 268 15.65 7.70 10.35
N VAL A 269 15.85 6.39 10.47
CA VAL A 269 16.95 5.81 11.26
C VAL A 269 18.35 6.17 10.74
N ASN A 270 18.49 6.79 9.56
CA ASN A 270 19.79 7.25 9.07
C ASN A 270 20.07 8.70 9.43
N ARG A 271 19.06 9.49 9.81
CA ARG A 271 19.20 10.94 10.00
C ARG A 271 18.70 11.45 11.34
N PHE A 272 18.11 10.59 12.17
CA PHE A 272 17.70 10.95 13.52
C PHE A 272 18.91 11.33 14.39
N THR A 273 18.73 12.34 15.23
CA THR A 273 19.74 12.79 16.18
C THR A 273 19.64 12.00 17.47
N LEU A 274 20.76 11.43 17.88
CA LEU A 274 20.92 10.65 19.08
C LEU A 274 21.89 11.35 20.03
N CYS A 275 21.71 11.14 21.33
CA CYS A 275 22.69 11.43 22.35
C CYS A 275 23.05 10.14 23.07
N CYS A 276 24.34 9.84 23.18
CA CYS A 276 24.79 8.79 24.08
C CYS A 276 24.57 9.24 25.54
N MET A 277 23.70 8.56 26.27
CA MET A 277 23.33 8.95 27.64
C MET A 277 24.45 8.67 28.66
N VAL A 278 25.51 7.97 28.26
CA VAL A 278 26.69 7.69 29.10
C VAL A 278 27.73 8.82 29.02
N CYS A 279 28.07 9.25 27.80
CA CYS A 279 29.14 10.24 27.57
C CYS A 279 28.66 11.56 26.95
N GLN A 280 27.35 11.71 26.73
CA GLN A 280 26.69 12.90 26.18
C GLN A 280 27.16 13.31 24.77
N LYS A 281 27.71 12.37 23.99
CA LYS A 281 28.11 12.61 22.59
C LYS A 281 26.84 12.64 21.71
N GLY A 282 26.69 13.72 20.95
CA GLY A 282 25.70 13.81 19.88
C GLY A 282 26.12 12.93 18.69
N LEU A 283 25.16 12.19 18.14
CA LEU A 283 25.33 11.19 17.10
C LEU A 283 24.23 11.39 16.06
N VAL A 284 24.52 11.13 14.80
CA VAL A 284 23.56 11.21 13.69
C VAL A 284 23.35 9.84 13.07
N GLY A 285 22.13 9.35 13.18
CA GLY A 285 21.70 8.07 12.62
C GLY A 285 22.26 6.85 13.33
N GLN A 286 21.79 5.68 12.89
CA GLN A 286 22.18 4.40 13.46
C GLN A 286 23.66 4.06 13.18
N GLY A 287 24.22 4.52 12.07
CA GLY A 287 25.61 4.28 11.69
C GLY A 287 26.59 4.79 12.74
N GLU A 288 26.49 6.08 13.09
CA GLU A 288 27.35 6.69 14.10
C GLU A 288 27.11 6.09 15.48
N ALA A 289 25.86 5.75 15.82
CA ALA A 289 25.55 5.08 17.09
C ALA A 289 26.19 3.69 17.20
N ARG A 290 26.21 2.92 16.12
CA ARG A 290 26.83 1.59 16.09
C ARG A 290 28.34 1.68 16.20
N GLU A 291 28.96 2.60 15.47
CA GLU A 291 30.40 2.87 15.55
C GLU A 291 30.79 3.32 16.96
N HIS A 292 30.04 4.26 17.55
CA HIS A 292 30.24 4.71 18.91
C HIS A 292 30.12 3.57 19.93
N ALA A 293 29.13 2.69 19.79
CA ALA A 293 28.97 1.53 20.67
C ALA A 293 30.15 0.55 20.55
N MET A 294 30.66 0.33 19.33
CA MET A 294 31.82 -0.53 19.10
C MET A 294 33.10 0.04 19.73
N GLU A 295 33.33 1.35 19.59
CA GLU A 295 34.54 2.00 20.10
C GLU A 295 34.55 2.17 21.62
N THR A 296 33.38 2.45 22.21
CA THR A 296 33.28 2.87 23.62
C THR A 296 32.62 1.82 24.53
N GLY A 297 31.93 0.83 23.96
CA GLY A 297 31.08 -0.10 24.72
C GLY A 297 29.77 0.51 25.21
N HIS A 298 29.45 1.76 24.86
CA HIS A 298 28.21 2.41 25.27
C HIS A 298 27.03 2.00 24.38
N ALA A 299 25.94 1.51 24.99
CA ALA A 299 24.72 1.10 24.26
C ALA A 299 23.45 1.85 24.68
N ASN A 300 23.57 2.88 25.54
CA ASN A 300 22.43 3.68 26.00
C ASN A 300 22.34 4.99 25.20
N PHE A 301 21.39 5.07 24.28
CA PHE A 301 21.17 6.23 23.40
C PHE A 301 19.74 6.76 23.59
N GLY A 302 19.61 8.10 23.62
CA GLY A 302 18.32 8.79 23.62
C GLY A 302 18.20 9.67 22.38
N GLU A 303 17.00 9.78 21.80
CA GLU A 303 16.74 10.70 20.69
C GLU A 303 16.71 12.16 21.19
N VAL A 304 17.20 13.09 20.39
CA VAL A 304 17.31 14.54 20.69
C VAL A 304 16.59 15.38 19.67
#